data_AF-A0A9C9DEG3-F1
#
_entry.id   AF-A0A9C9DEG3-F1
#
_cell.length_a   1.000
_cell.length_b   1.000
_cell.length_c   1.000
_cell.angle_alpha   90.00
_cell.angle_beta   90.00
_cell.angle_gamma   90.00
#
_symmetry.space_group_name_H-M   'P 1'
#
loop_
_entity.id
_entity.type
_entity.pdbx_description
1 polymer ?
#
loop_
_entity_poly.entity_id
_entity_poly.type
_entity_poly.pdbx_seq_one_letter_code
_entity_poly.pdbx_strand_id
1 'polypeptide(L)'
;MARHPYIAIEGVIGVGKTSLARLLEPEFGGQALLEEFEENPFLSDFYADRERYAFQTQIFFLLSRYRQQTSTVPRALLKGPVIADYTFAKDRLFAHLNLKSDELAVYERVYAALSEKIRHPDLLVYLRADLDVLMKRIAMRDRPYERNMDPDYIEQLRLAYEEFAATYQEAPVLTIDTNNLDFVQNPDDLALVVERIKSSLQYGTYQASLPGVEAMALREPEAILHDLEAGPHGLPDFQQFHLSLDAEKGFDPDLFLNFICMSEEIGELARVLKVMWIQMNRLQKEGRSTEEAREEALSQHRQQIQEELADCLAYLLKLSNYAGVDLESAYLEKMSINARRRWKDGRIVKEED
;
A
#
# COMPACT_ATOMS: atom_id res chain seq x y z
N MET A 1 -17.89 -2.19 0.61
CA MET A 1 -17.38 -1.60 1.88
C MET A 1 -15.89 -1.43 1.69
N ALA A 2 -15.37 -0.22 1.87
CA ALA A 2 -13.92 0.02 1.79
C ALA A 2 -13.20 -0.85 2.83
N ARG A 3 -12.15 -1.57 2.42
CA ARG A 3 -11.36 -2.41 3.31
C ARG A 3 -10.37 -1.52 4.05
N HIS A 4 -10.61 -1.28 5.35
CA HIS A 4 -9.65 -0.57 6.19
C HIS A 4 -8.41 -1.44 6.45
N PRO A 5 -7.18 -0.90 6.26
CA PRO A 5 -5.96 -1.65 6.46
C PRO A 5 -5.67 -1.83 7.93
N TYR A 6 -5.11 -3.00 8.26
CA TYR A 6 -4.52 -3.31 9.54
C TYR A 6 -2.99 -3.32 9.41
N ILE A 7 -2.32 -2.35 10.03
CA ILE A 7 -0.86 -2.22 10.03
C ILE A 7 -0.35 -2.65 11.40
N ALA A 8 0.66 -3.50 11.43
CA ALA A 8 1.38 -3.83 12.66
C ALA A 8 2.83 -3.36 12.59
N ILE A 9 3.33 -2.76 13.65
CA ILE A 9 4.69 -2.24 13.74
C ILE A 9 5.48 -3.11 14.72
N GLU A 10 6.59 -3.66 14.25
CA GLU A 10 7.47 -4.55 15.01
C GLU A 10 8.89 -4.03 15.09
N GLY A 11 9.63 -4.57 16.05
CA GLY A 11 11.04 -4.27 16.26
C GLY A 11 11.45 -4.26 17.72
N VAL A 12 12.75 -4.13 17.94
CA VAL A 12 13.37 -4.28 19.27
C VAL A 12 12.88 -3.18 20.24
N ILE A 13 13.04 -3.43 21.55
CA ILE A 13 12.79 -2.43 22.59
C ILE A 13 13.62 -1.17 22.29
N GLY A 14 13.01 0.00 22.41
CA GLY A 14 13.69 1.28 22.13
C GLY A 14 13.68 1.74 20.66
N VAL A 15 13.22 0.93 19.70
CA VAL A 15 13.30 1.29 18.28
C VAL A 15 12.31 2.39 17.81
N GLY A 16 11.23 2.64 18.57
CA GLY A 16 10.26 3.70 18.27
C GLY A 16 8.86 3.26 17.84
N LYS A 17 8.50 1.99 18.01
CA LYS A 17 7.18 1.42 17.61
C LYS A 17 5.97 2.24 18.04
N THR A 18 5.81 2.45 19.36
CA THR A 18 4.68 3.19 19.94
C THR A 18 4.63 4.64 19.45
N SER A 19 5.81 5.26 19.24
CA SER A 19 5.89 6.62 18.71
C SER A 19 5.37 6.65 17.27
N LEU A 20 5.83 5.74 16.43
CA LEU A 20 5.36 5.64 15.05
C LEU A 20 3.87 5.32 14.99
N ALA A 21 3.37 4.37 15.78
CA ALA A 21 1.94 4.02 15.81
C ALA A 21 1.04 5.22 16.07
N ARG A 22 1.42 6.08 17.03
CA ARG A 22 0.68 7.32 17.36
C ARG A 22 0.78 8.36 16.26
N LEU A 23 1.94 8.47 15.59
CA LEU A 23 2.14 9.42 14.50
C LEU A 23 1.40 9.00 13.23
N LEU A 24 1.21 7.70 12.99
CA LEU A 24 0.43 7.19 11.86
C LEU A 24 -1.09 7.29 12.06
N GLU A 25 -1.57 7.37 13.30
CA GLU A 25 -3.00 7.48 13.61
C GLU A 25 -3.70 8.63 12.84
N PRO A 26 -3.23 9.89 12.91
CA PRO A 26 -3.80 10.99 12.13
C PRO A 26 -3.55 10.85 10.61
N GLU A 27 -2.39 10.31 10.20
CA GLU A 27 -2.02 10.16 8.79
C GLU A 27 -2.91 9.20 7.99
N PHE A 28 -3.50 8.23 8.70
CA PHE A 28 -4.42 7.24 8.14
C PHE A 28 -5.88 7.48 8.55
N GLY A 29 -6.16 8.46 9.42
CA GLY A 29 -7.48 8.62 10.03
C GLY A 29 -7.94 7.36 10.77
N GLY A 30 -6.98 6.65 11.38
CA GLY A 30 -7.17 5.33 11.98
C GLY A 30 -7.24 5.38 13.51
N GLN A 31 -7.10 4.21 14.12
CA GLN A 31 -6.96 4.04 15.56
C GLN A 31 -5.64 3.36 15.88
N ALA A 32 -4.88 3.93 16.83
CA ALA A 32 -3.71 3.26 17.39
C ALA A 32 -4.10 2.19 18.41
N LEU A 33 -3.59 0.97 18.24
CA LEU A 33 -3.70 -0.12 19.22
C LEU A 33 -2.34 -0.35 19.88
N LEU A 34 -2.25 0.03 21.15
CA LEU A 34 -0.99 -0.01 21.89
C LEU A 34 -0.94 -1.20 22.86
N GLU A 35 0.24 -1.76 23.02
CA GLU A 35 0.51 -2.83 23.99
C GLU A 35 0.34 -2.35 25.45
N GLU A 36 -0.46 -3.07 26.23
CA GLU A 36 -0.76 -2.78 27.64
C GLU A 36 0.30 -3.38 28.58
N PHE A 37 1.57 -2.97 28.43
CA PHE A 37 2.66 -3.52 29.26
C PHE A 37 2.62 -3.06 30.73
N GLU A 38 2.02 -1.90 31.04
CA GLU A 38 1.95 -1.36 32.40
C GLU A 38 1.00 -2.15 33.31
N GLU A 39 0.05 -2.88 32.73
CA GLU A 39 -0.90 -3.70 33.50
C GLU A 39 -0.32 -5.04 33.93
N ASN A 40 0.86 -5.43 33.42
CA ASN A 40 1.46 -6.71 33.72
C ASN A 40 2.11 -6.70 35.12
N PRO A 41 1.54 -7.40 36.12
CA PRO A 41 2.03 -7.34 37.49
C PRO A 41 3.40 -8.02 37.66
N PHE A 42 3.84 -8.81 36.68
CA PHE A 42 5.08 -9.57 36.73
C PHE A 42 6.24 -8.89 36.00
N LEU A 43 5.98 -7.82 35.23
CA LEU A 43 6.98 -7.23 34.35
C LEU A 43 8.19 -6.66 35.12
N SER A 44 7.96 -5.99 36.24
CA SER A 44 9.04 -5.47 37.08
C SER A 44 9.88 -6.61 37.67
N ASP A 45 9.23 -7.68 38.14
CA ASP A 45 9.90 -8.84 38.72
C ASP A 45 10.67 -9.64 37.66
N PHE A 46 10.17 -9.72 36.43
CA PHE A 46 10.87 -10.31 35.30
C PHE A 46 12.21 -9.64 35.01
N TYR A 47 12.28 -8.30 35.07
CA TYR A 47 13.56 -7.62 34.88
C TYR A 47 14.52 -7.80 36.05
N ALA A 48 14.02 -8.14 37.24
CA ALA A 48 14.86 -8.48 38.39
C ALA A 48 15.32 -9.95 38.40
N ASP A 49 14.47 -10.89 37.99
CA ASP A 49 14.72 -12.33 37.96
C ASP A 49 13.95 -12.98 36.80
N ARG A 50 14.59 -13.05 35.63
CA ARG A 50 13.96 -13.57 34.41
C ARG A 50 13.61 -15.05 34.53
N GLU A 51 14.46 -15.86 35.14
CA GLU A 51 14.25 -17.31 35.22
C GLU A 51 12.99 -17.67 36.00
N ARG A 52 12.67 -16.88 37.05
CA ARG A 52 11.51 -17.13 37.90
C ARG A 52 10.18 -16.56 37.38
N TYR A 53 10.25 -15.45 36.64
CA TYR A 53 9.05 -14.67 36.28
C TYR A 53 8.74 -14.65 34.77
N ALA A 54 9.60 -15.23 33.93
CA ALA A 54 9.40 -15.24 32.48
C ALA A 54 8.06 -15.86 32.10
N PHE A 55 7.71 -17.03 32.63
CA PHE A 55 6.48 -17.73 32.23
C PHE A 55 5.21 -16.93 32.52
N GLN A 56 5.07 -16.41 33.74
CA GLN A 56 3.92 -15.62 34.17
C GLN A 56 3.81 -14.33 33.35
N THR A 57 4.96 -13.71 33.06
CA THR A 57 5.05 -12.50 32.24
C THR A 57 4.58 -12.76 30.81
N GLN A 58 5.06 -13.85 30.18
CA GLN A 58 4.68 -14.18 28.81
C GLN A 58 3.22 -14.60 28.70
N ILE A 59 2.70 -15.42 29.62
CA ILE A 59 1.28 -15.80 29.59
C ILE A 59 0.37 -14.58 29.76
N PHE A 60 0.75 -13.62 30.60
CA PHE A 60 -0.01 -12.37 30.71
C PHE A 60 -0.05 -11.61 29.38
N PHE A 61 1.11 -11.41 28.74
CA PHE A 61 1.18 -10.74 27.44
C PHE A 61 0.37 -11.48 26.36
N LEU A 62 0.48 -12.81 26.29
CA LEU A 62 -0.27 -13.63 25.35
C LEU A 62 -1.78 -13.42 25.50
N LEU A 63 -2.30 -13.47 26.73
CA LEU A 63 -3.73 -13.32 27.01
C LEU A 63 -4.22 -11.89 26.79
N SER A 64 -3.45 -10.87 27.18
CA SER A 64 -3.78 -9.46 26.93
C SER A 64 -3.87 -9.19 25.43
N ARG A 65 -2.85 -9.60 24.66
CA ARG A 65 -2.85 -9.45 23.20
C ARG A 65 -3.98 -10.24 22.55
N TYR A 66 -4.25 -11.48 22.97
CA TYR A 66 -5.37 -12.25 22.47
C TYR A 66 -6.71 -11.51 22.66
N ARG A 67 -6.93 -10.94 23.84
CA ARG A 67 -8.14 -10.16 24.13
C ARG A 67 -8.25 -8.93 23.25
N GLN A 68 -7.18 -8.14 23.12
CA GLN A 68 -7.17 -6.96 22.24
C GLN A 68 -7.41 -7.35 20.77
N GLN A 69 -6.75 -8.39 20.28
CA GLN A 69 -6.86 -8.86 18.88
C GLN A 69 -8.22 -9.44 18.54
N THR A 70 -8.88 -10.14 19.47
CA THR A 70 -10.20 -10.76 19.20
C THR A 70 -11.38 -9.83 19.46
N SER A 71 -11.23 -8.83 20.33
CA SER A 71 -12.34 -7.95 20.71
C SER A 71 -12.22 -6.52 20.19
N THR A 72 -11.00 -5.96 20.14
CA THR A 72 -10.77 -4.55 19.76
C THR A 72 -10.52 -4.41 18.27
N VAL A 73 -9.59 -5.19 17.69
CA VAL A 73 -9.20 -5.07 16.27
C VAL A 73 -10.39 -5.20 15.31
N PRO A 74 -11.28 -6.22 15.40
CA PRO A 74 -12.39 -6.35 14.46
C PRO A 74 -13.36 -5.17 14.54
N ARG A 75 -13.59 -4.62 15.74
CA ARG A 75 -14.48 -3.47 15.94
C ARG A 75 -13.85 -2.17 15.47
N ALA A 76 -12.55 -2.00 15.66
CA ALA A 76 -11.82 -0.82 15.20
C ALA A 76 -11.74 -0.79 13.67
N LEU A 77 -11.50 -1.94 13.03
CA LEU A 77 -11.50 -2.08 11.57
C LEU A 77 -12.86 -1.84 10.90
N LEU A 78 -13.97 -1.84 11.65
CA LEU A 78 -15.27 -1.40 11.13
C LEU A 78 -15.42 0.12 11.07
N LYS A 79 -14.58 0.85 11.81
CA LYS A 79 -14.63 2.31 11.93
C LYS A 79 -13.55 3.01 11.11
N GLY A 80 -12.41 2.36 10.90
CA GLY A 80 -11.27 2.93 10.19
C GLY A 80 -10.05 2.02 10.20
N PRO A 81 -8.92 2.48 9.63
CA PRO A 81 -7.64 1.77 9.69
C PRO A 81 -7.21 1.48 11.13
N VAL A 82 -6.46 0.40 11.35
CA VAL A 82 -5.88 0.07 12.66
C VAL A 82 -4.37 0.04 12.54
N ILE A 83 -3.68 0.72 13.47
CA ILE A 83 -2.22 0.74 13.56
C ILE A 83 -1.83 0.16 14.92
N ALA A 84 -1.31 -1.07 14.93
CA ALA A 84 -0.85 -1.71 16.16
C ALA A 84 0.67 -1.56 16.34
N ASP A 85 1.14 -1.34 17.56
CA ASP A 85 2.58 -1.31 17.88
C ASP A 85 3.15 -2.69 18.28
N TYR A 86 2.38 -3.74 17.99
CA TYR A 86 2.73 -5.14 18.17
C TYR A 86 1.91 -6.05 17.24
N THR A 87 2.41 -7.28 17.07
CA THR A 87 1.72 -8.43 16.49
C THR A 87 1.48 -9.49 17.56
N PHE A 88 0.51 -10.36 17.32
CA PHE A 88 0.35 -11.55 18.17
C PHE A 88 1.59 -12.47 18.09
N ALA A 89 2.19 -12.58 16.90
CA ALA A 89 3.33 -13.45 16.62
C ALA A 89 4.61 -13.09 17.39
N LYS A 90 4.82 -11.81 17.72
CA LYS A 90 5.92 -11.34 18.57
C LYS A 90 6.02 -12.07 19.89
N ASP A 91 4.91 -12.47 20.50
CA ASP A 91 4.93 -13.11 21.81
C ASP A 91 5.81 -14.36 21.82
N ARG A 92 5.75 -15.11 20.72
CA ARG A 92 6.51 -16.33 20.53
C ARG A 92 8.02 -16.06 20.51
N LEU A 93 8.46 -14.94 19.93
CA LEU A 93 9.87 -14.53 19.95
C LEU A 93 10.38 -14.35 21.39
N PHE A 94 9.62 -13.65 22.22
CA PHE A 94 9.99 -13.43 23.62
C PHE A 94 9.91 -14.72 24.44
N ALA A 95 8.94 -15.59 24.17
CA ALA A 95 8.81 -16.88 24.84
C ALA A 95 10.01 -17.80 24.55
N HIS A 96 10.46 -17.89 23.30
CA HIS A 96 11.61 -18.72 22.93
C HIS A 96 12.94 -18.24 23.52
N LEU A 97 13.08 -16.93 23.77
CA LEU A 97 14.26 -16.38 24.40
C LEU A 97 14.27 -16.55 25.93
N ASN A 98 13.11 -16.56 26.56
CA ASN A 98 13.01 -16.48 28.02
C ASN A 98 12.54 -17.76 28.71
N LEU A 99 11.83 -18.66 28.01
CA LEU A 99 11.27 -19.89 28.57
C LEU A 99 12.13 -21.10 28.21
N LYS A 100 12.11 -22.11 29.08
CA LYS A 100 12.86 -23.36 28.88
C LYS A 100 11.95 -24.58 29.07
N SER A 101 12.29 -25.67 28.38
CA SER A 101 11.76 -27.02 28.63
C SER A 101 10.21 -27.07 28.70
N ASP A 102 9.66 -27.45 29.86
CA ASP A 102 8.22 -27.64 30.06
C ASP A 102 7.42 -26.33 29.96
N GLU A 103 7.98 -25.20 30.39
CA GLU A 103 7.32 -23.90 30.31
C GLU A 103 7.10 -23.47 28.86
N LEU A 104 8.12 -23.63 28.01
CA LEU A 104 8.01 -23.36 26.58
C LEU A 104 7.02 -24.31 25.91
N ALA A 105 7.00 -25.59 26.31
CA ALA A 105 6.07 -26.56 25.77
C ALA A 105 4.60 -26.26 26.13
N VAL A 106 4.35 -25.79 27.36
CA VAL A 106 3.02 -25.34 27.79
C VAL A 106 2.63 -24.08 27.03
N TYR A 107 3.54 -23.11 26.95
CA TYR A 107 3.34 -21.87 26.22
C TYR A 107 2.92 -22.13 24.77
N GLU A 108 3.65 -22.97 24.04
CA GLU A 108 3.37 -23.28 22.63
C GLU A 108 1.99 -23.89 22.41
N ARG A 109 1.52 -24.74 23.34
CA ARG A 109 0.16 -25.29 23.29
C ARG A 109 -0.90 -24.21 23.44
N VAL A 110 -0.69 -23.27 24.35
CA VAL A 110 -1.62 -22.15 24.56
C VAL A 110 -1.59 -21.22 23.36
N TYR A 111 -0.39 -20.87 22.87
CA TYR A 111 -0.20 -20.02 21.69
C TYR A 111 -0.93 -20.61 20.47
N ALA A 112 -0.71 -21.90 20.17
CA ALA A 112 -1.36 -22.56 19.05
C ALA A 112 -2.90 -22.47 19.14
N ALA A 113 -3.47 -22.79 20.30
CA ALA A 113 -4.92 -22.74 20.53
C ALA A 113 -5.54 -21.34 20.37
N LEU A 114 -4.77 -20.28 20.66
CA LEU A 114 -5.24 -18.90 20.56
C LEU A 114 -5.01 -18.29 19.16
N SER A 115 -3.92 -18.69 18.48
CA SER A 115 -3.48 -18.11 17.21
C SER A 115 -4.47 -18.29 16.06
N GLU A 116 -5.24 -19.39 16.03
CA GLU A 116 -6.18 -19.73 14.94
C GLU A 116 -7.24 -18.65 14.66
N LYS A 117 -7.56 -17.83 15.67
CA LYS A 117 -8.62 -16.80 15.59
C LYS A 117 -8.07 -15.39 15.39
N ILE A 118 -6.76 -15.25 15.25
CA ILE A 118 -6.12 -13.95 15.13
C ILE A 118 -6.11 -13.52 13.68
N ARG A 119 -6.54 -12.28 13.44
CA ARG A 119 -6.44 -11.65 12.13
C ARG A 119 -5.00 -11.20 11.90
N HIS A 120 -4.43 -11.55 10.77
CA HIS A 120 -3.11 -11.08 10.36
C HIS A 120 -3.17 -9.62 9.85
N PRO A 121 -2.10 -8.83 10.04
CA PRO A 121 -2.02 -7.50 9.46
C PRO A 121 -2.00 -7.56 7.93
N ASP A 122 -2.43 -6.48 7.29
CA ASP A 122 -2.27 -6.24 5.86
C ASP A 122 -0.84 -5.79 5.52
N LEU A 123 -0.11 -5.22 6.49
CA LEU A 123 1.31 -4.90 6.40
C LEU A 123 2.00 -5.02 7.76
N LEU A 124 3.17 -5.67 7.78
CA LEU A 124 4.11 -5.65 8.89
C LEU A 124 5.21 -4.61 8.64
N VAL A 125 5.30 -3.58 9.47
CA VAL A 125 6.38 -2.59 9.44
C VAL A 125 7.44 -2.98 10.46
N TYR A 126 8.57 -3.50 10.00
CA TYR A 126 9.71 -3.84 10.86
C TYR A 126 10.67 -2.65 10.98
N LEU A 127 10.75 -2.06 12.17
CA LEU A 127 11.71 -1.02 12.50
C LEU A 127 13.03 -1.67 12.94
N ARG A 128 14.09 -1.32 12.23
CA ARG A 128 15.45 -1.81 12.44
C ARG A 128 16.34 -0.68 12.99
N ALA A 129 17.23 -1.03 13.92
CA ALA A 129 18.29 -0.15 14.40
C ALA A 129 19.43 -0.99 14.99
N ASP A 130 20.61 -0.39 15.04
CA ASP A 130 21.81 -0.98 15.61
C ASP A 130 21.76 -0.93 17.14
N LEU A 131 22.47 -1.85 17.79
CA LEU A 131 22.49 -1.99 19.25
C LEU A 131 22.77 -0.66 19.98
N ASP A 132 23.77 0.10 19.51
CA ASP A 132 24.16 1.37 20.13
C ASP A 132 23.04 2.41 20.10
N VAL A 133 22.30 2.46 18.99
CA VAL A 133 21.15 3.38 18.82
C VAL A 133 20.00 2.95 19.74
N LEU A 134 19.73 1.64 19.82
CA LEU A 134 18.70 1.08 20.71
C LEU A 134 19.01 1.39 22.18
N MET A 135 20.23 1.10 22.63
CA MET A 135 20.65 1.35 24.01
C MET A 135 20.56 2.84 24.37
N LYS A 136 20.95 3.73 23.45
CA LYS A 136 20.81 5.18 23.61
C LYS A 136 19.34 5.60 23.77
N ARG A 137 18.43 5.07 22.95
CA ARG A 137 16.99 5.38 23.02
C ARG A 137 16.32 4.81 24.27
N ILE A 138 16.72 3.61 24.72
CA ILE A 138 16.25 3.00 25.97
C ILE A 138 16.64 3.88 27.16
N ALA A 139 17.90 4.32 27.22
CA ALA A 139 18.39 5.19 28.29
C ALA A 139 17.62 6.53 28.36
N MET A 140 17.21 7.10 27.21
CA MET A 140 16.43 8.35 27.16
C MET A 140 14.98 8.21 27.64
N ARG A 141 14.38 7.02 27.56
CA ARG A 141 12.96 6.79 27.93
C ARG A 141 12.68 6.81 29.43
N ASP A 142 13.74 6.77 30.25
CA ASP A 142 13.74 6.87 31.72
C ASP A 142 12.75 5.94 32.46
N ARG A 143 12.50 4.75 31.91
CA ARG A 143 11.66 3.75 32.59
C ARG A 143 12.48 3.03 33.67
N PRO A 144 12.05 3.01 34.95
CA PRO A 144 12.85 2.48 36.05
C PRO A 144 13.35 1.04 35.85
N TYR A 145 12.51 0.19 35.26
CA TYR A 145 12.82 -1.23 34.99
C TYR A 145 13.65 -1.46 33.72
N GLU A 146 13.86 -0.44 32.87
CA GLU A 146 14.69 -0.54 31.66
C GLU A 146 16.12 0.03 31.86
N ARG A 147 16.39 0.75 32.96
CA ARG A 147 17.67 1.48 33.19
C ARG A 147 18.93 0.60 33.21
N ASN A 148 18.80 -0.68 33.60
CA ASN A 148 19.91 -1.64 33.69
C ASN A 148 19.77 -2.77 32.66
N MET A 149 19.19 -2.47 31.49
CA MET A 149 18.97 -3.48 30.47
C MET A 149 20.31 -3.98 29.93
N ASP A 150 20.46 -5.31 29.93
CA ASP A 150 21.66 -6.00 29.44
C ASP A 150 21.80 -5.83 27.91
N PRO A 151 22.90 -5.24 27.40
CA PRO A 151 23.15 -5.10 25.97
C PRO A 151 23.15 -6.43 25.23
N ASP A 152 23.69 -7.50 25.82
CA ASP A 152 23.76 -8.82 25.19
C ASP A 152 22.37 -9.41 24.97
N TYR A 153 21.44 -9.12 25.88
CA TYR A 153 20.04 -9.48 25.73
C TYR A 153 19.35 -8.70 24.61
N ILE A 154 19.64 -7.40 24.48
CA ILE A 154 19.10 -6.58 23.39
C ILE A 154 19.63 -7.04 22.04
N GLU A 155 20.90 -7.43 21.97
CA GLU A 155 21.48 -8.00 20.76
C GLU A 155 20.84 -9.34 20.38
N GLN A 156 20.61 -10.24 21.35
CA GLN A 156 19.87 -11.48 21.11
C GLN A 156 18.45 -11.22 20.61
N LEU A 157 17.73 -10.26 21.20
CA LEU A 157 16.43 -9.84 20.71
C LEU A 157 16.50 -9.27 19.30
N ARG A 158 17.52 -8.47 19.00
CA ARG A 158 17.74 -7.88 17.66
C ARG A 158 17.90 -8.98 16.62
N LEU A 159 18.76 -9.96 16.86
CA LEU A 159 18.96 -11.11 15.97
C LEU A 159 17.68 -11.93 15.79
N ALA A 160 16.95 -12.19 16.88
CA ALA A 160 15.67 -12.90 16.80
C ALA A 160 14.62 -12.14 15.98
N TYR A 161 14.63 -10.81 16.05
CA TYR A 161 13.75 -9.95 15.25
C TYR A 161 14.13 -9.92 13.76
N GLU A 162 15.42 -9.96 13.44
CA GLU A 162 15.90 -10.06 12.04
C GLU A 162 15.45 -11.40 11.43
N GLU A 163 15.61 -12.50 12.16
CA GLU A 163 15.13 -13.82 11.74
C GLU A 163 13.60 -13.85 11.59
N PHE A 164 12.88 -13.29 12.56
CA PHE A 164 11.43 -13.17 12.49
C PHE A 164 10.98 -12.40 11.25
N ALA A 165 11.55 -11.21 10.99
CA ALA A 165 11.19 -10.41 9.83
C ALA A 165 11.52 -11.11 8.49
N ALA A 166 12.62 -11.86 8.43
CA ALA A 166 13.03 -12.59 7.22
C ALA A 166 12.17 -13.84 6.94
N THR A 167 11.59 -14.44 7.98
CA THR A 167 10.80 -15.68 7.89
C THR A 167 9.29 -15.46 7.98
N TYR A 168 8.84 -14.24 8.27
CA TYR A 168 7.43 -13.90 8.38
C TYR A 168 6.70 -14.03 7.03
N GLN A 169 5.63 -14.82 7.00
CA GLN A 169 4.87 -15.12 5.76
C GLN A 169 3.39 -14.71 5.82
N GLU A 170 2.92 -14.25 6.98
CA GLU A 170 1.49 -13.97 7.20
C GLU A 170 1.05 -12.62 6.60
N ALA A 171 2.00 -11.73 6.30
CA ALA A 171 1.76 -10.44 5.63
C ALA A 171 3.04 -9.95 4.92
N PRO A 172 2.93 -9.02 3.96
CA PRO A 172 4.07 -8.28 3.43
C PRO A 172 4.85 -7.58 4.55
N VAL A 173 6.18 -7.54 4.43
CA VAL A 173 7.07 -6.93 5.41
C VAL A 173 7.79 -5.72 4.81
N LEU A 174 7.58 -4.54 5.39
CA LEU A 174 8.33 -3.34 5.10
C LEU A 174 9.39 -3.14 6.19
N THR A 175 10.66 -3.25 5.82
CA THR A 175 11.77 -2.94 6.74
C THR A 175 12.19 -1.47 6.62
N ILE A 176 12.25 -0.79 7.75
CA ILE A 176 12.67 0.61 7.86
C ILE A 176 13.87 0.67 8.81
N ASP A 177 15.03 1.03 8.26
CA ASP A 177 16.20 1.39 9.06
C ASP A 177 15.95 2.75 9.73
N THR A 178 16.09 2.78 11.05
CA THR A 178 15.86 3.97 11.87
C THR A 178 17.14 4.50 12.52
N ASN A 179 18.32 4.02 12.12
CA ASN A 179 19.60 4.48 12.69
C ASN A 179 19.79 5.99 12.50
N ASN A 180 19.44 6.48 11.31
CA ASN A 180 19.60 7.90 10.92
C ASN A 180 18.27 8.62 10.66
N LEU A 181 17.13 8.02 11.06
CA LEU A 181 15.82 8.65 10.95
C LEU A 181 15.33 9.09 12.33
N ASP A 182 14.85 10.33 12.43
CA ASP A 182 14.16 10.85 13.60
C ASP A 182 12.75 11.30 13.24
N PHE A 183 11.89 10.34 12.89
CA PHE A 183 10.48 10.59 12.59
C PHE A 183 9.67 11.15 13.78
N VAL A 184 10.27 11.31 14.97
CA VAL A 184 9.62 11.91 16.14
C VAL A 184 9.81 13.42 16.16
N GLN A 185 11.02 13.91 15.83
CA GLN A 185 11.36 15.33 15.86
C GLN A 185 11.45 15.96 14.46
N ASN A 186 11.62 15.15 13.42
CA ASN A 186 11.78 15.59 12.05
C ASN A 186 10.54 15.21 11.20
N PRO A 187 9.71 16.19 10.79
CA PRO A 187 8.55 15.95 9.95
C PRO A 187 8.88 15.34 8.58
N ASP A 188 10.04 15.64 8.01
CA ASP A 188 10.45 15.11 6.71
C ASP A 188 10.75 13.61 6.79
N ASP A 189 11.40 13.18 7.87
CA ASP A 189 11.65 11.75 8.13
C ASP A 189 10.33 10.99 8.37
N LEU A 190 9.37 11.62 9.06
CA LEU A 190 8.03 11.05 9.24
C LEU A 190 7.30 10.93 7.91
N ALA A 191 7.33 11.97 7.07
CA ALA A 191 6.71 11.96 5.75
C ALA A 191 7.28 10.83 4.87
N LEU A 192 8.60 10.63 4.88
CA LEU A 192 9.26 9.52 4.19
C LEU A 192 8.77 8.15 4.70
N VAL A 193 8.67 7.97 6.02
CA VAL A 193 8.18 6.72 6.61
C VAL A 193 6.72 6.47 6.22
N VAL A 194 5.87 7.48 6.30
CA VAL A 194 4.45 7.41 5.92
C VAL A 194 4.30 7.04 4.44
N GLU A 195 5.06 7.69 3.55
CA GLU A 195 5.06 7.41 2.12
C GLU A 195 5.45 5.96 1.83
N ARG A 196 6.52 5.45 2.48
CA ARG A 196 6.94 4.05 2.32
C ARG A 196 5.87 3.06 2.80
N ILE A 197 5.17 3.37 3.90
CA ILE A 197 4.08 2.53 4.42
C ILE A 197 2.88 2.55 3.47
N LYS A 198 2.44 3.73 3.03
CA LYS A 198 1.33 3.88 2.05
C LYS A 198 1.64 3.14 0.76
N SER A 199 2.86 3.31 0.23
CA SER A 199 3.36 2.59 -0.95
C SER A 199 3.34 1.08 -0.77
N SER A 200 3.75 0.58 0.41
CA SER A 200 3.81 -0.86 0.69
C SER A 200 2.43 -1.49 0.88
N LEU A 201 1.46 -0.73 1.37
CA LEU A 201 0.07 -1.17 1.49
C LEU A 201 -0.68 -1.20 0.16
N GLN A 202 -0.05 -0.75 -0.94
CA GLN A 202 -0.74 -0.45 -2.21
C GLN A 202 -1.93 0.50 -1.97
N TYR A 203 -1.87 1.27 -0.88
CA TYR A 203 -2.80 2.34 -0.59
C TYR A 203 -2.39 3.46 -1.53
N GLY A 204 -3.06 3.51 -2.69
CA GLY A 204 -2.95 4.52 -3.76
C GLY A 204 -1.66 5.35 -3.74
N THR A 205 -0.75 5.05 -4.65
CA THR A 205 0.43 5.85 -5.02
C THR A 205 0.30 7.34 -4.68
N TYR A 206 0.73 7.73 -3.48
CA TYR A 206 1.08 9.11 -3.18
C TYR A 206 2.58 9.19 -3.41
N GLN A 207 2.95 9.56 -4.63
CA GLN A 207 4.32 9.93 -4.97
C GLN A 207 4.51 11.36 -4.46
N ALA A 208 5.42 11.56 -3.49
CA ALA A 208 5.89 12.91 -3.21
C ALA A 208 6.59 13.45 -4.46
N SER A 209 6.26 14.68 -4.85
CA SER A 209 6.76 15.34 -6.05
C SER A 209 8.30 15.33 -6.11
N LEU A 210 8.86 14.93 -7.24
CA LEU A 210 10.29 15.07 -7.50
C LEU A 210 10.71 16.55 -7.33
N PRO A 211 11.88 16.84 -6.74
CA PRO A 211 12.35 18.22 -6.63
C PRO A 211 12.57 18.79 -8.03
N GLY A 212 11.76 19.79 -8.40
CA GLY A 212 11.84 20.46 -9.71
C GLY A 212 10.61 20.29 -10.60
N VAL A 213 9.63 19.49 -10.18
CA VAL A 213 8.26 19.57 -10.71
C VAL A 213 7.42 20.13 -9.58
N GLU A 214 6.91 21.35 -9.74
CA GLU A 214 5.96 21.93 -8.79
C GLU A 214 4.89 20.89 -8.51
N ALA A 215 4.67 20.61 -7.22
CA ALA A 215 3.52 19.83 -6.79
C ALA A 215 2.28 20.50 -7.37
N MET A 216 1.73 19.96 -8.45
CA MET A 216 0.34 20.22 -8.78
C MET A 216 -0.44 19.62 -7.62
N ALA A 217 -0.79 20.48 -6.67
CA ALA A 217 -1.84 20.17 -5.71
C ALA A 217 -2.98 19.54 -6.50
N LEU A 218 -3.51 18.40 -6.06
CA LEU A 218 -4.72 17.83 -6.66
C LEU A 218 -5.77 18.94 -6.68
N ARG A 219 -6.02 19.48 -7.87
CA ARG A 219 -6.98 20.56 -8.07
C ARG A 219 -8.36 19.94 -8.08
N GLU A 220 -9.36 20.69 -7.63
CA GLU A 220 -10.75 20.24 -7.68
C GLU A 220 -11.11 19.83 -9.13
N PRO A 221 -11.75 18.68 -9.35
CA PRO A 221 -12.09 18.20 -10.69
C PRO A 221 -12.86 19.22 -11.52
N GLU A 222 -13.76 19.97 -10.88
CA GLU A 222 -14.52 21.05 -11.53
C GLU A 222 -13.61 22.18 -12.04
N ALA A 223 -12.59 22.55 -11.28
CA ALA A 223 -11.62 23.55 -11.68
C ALA A 223 -10.70 23.06 -12.81
N ILE A 224 -10.34 21.76 -12.81
CA ILE A 224 -9.58 21.17 -13.91
C ILE A 224 -10.45 21.07 -15.15
N LEU A 225 -11.72 20.67 -15.03
CA LEU A 225 -12.64 20.59 -16.15
C LEU A 225 -12.84 21.96 -16.81
N HIS A 226 -13.03 23.01 -16.01
CA HIS A 226 -13.10 24.38 -16.52
C HIS A 226 -11.81 24.80 -17.25
N ASP A 227 -10.65 24.39 -16.75
CA ASP A 227 -9.38 24.63 -17.44
C ASP A 227 -9.27 23.84 -18.73
N LEU A 228 -9.72 22.57 -18.75
CA LEU A 228 -9.79 21.70 -19.93
C LEU A 228 -10.75 22.24 -21.00
N GLU A 229 -11.74 23.04 -20.61
CA GLU A 229 -12.62 23.77 -21.54
C GLU A 229 -11.94 25.02 -22.11
N ALA A 230 -10.85 25.48 -21.50
CA ALA A 230 -10.17 26.74 -21.80
C ALA A 230 -8.85 26.54 -22.57
N GLY A 231 -8.94 26.02 -23.80
CA GLY A 231 -7.83 26.01 -24.76
C GLY A 231 -7.37 24.61 -25.18
N PRO A 232 -6.16 24.48 -25.74
CA PRO A 232 -5.59 23.18 -26.08
C PRO A 232 -4.94 22.51 -24.86
N HIS A 233 -5.13 21.19 -24.72
CA HIS A 233 -4.67 20.39 -23.58
C HIS A 233 -3.87 19.17 -24.03
N GLY A 234 -2.92 18.73 -23.18
CA GLY A 234 -2.13 17.52 -23.36
C GLY A 234 -2.70 16.32 -22.61
N LEU A 235 -2.14 15.13 -22.85
CA LEU A 235 -2.51 13.95 -22.06
C LEU A 235 -2.25 14.12 -20.55
N PRO A 236 -1.20 14.86 -20.09
CA PRO A 236 -0.99 15.09 -18.67
C PRO A 236 -2.17 15.82 -17.99
N ASP A 237 -2.84 16.75 -18.69
CA ASP A 237 -3.98 17.48 -18.14
C ASP A 237 -5.17 16.54 -17.91
N PHE A 238 -5.44 15.63 -18.86
CA PHE A 238 -6.49 14.62 -18.72
C PHE A 238 -6.13 13.55 -17.67
N GLN A 239 -4.85 13.20 -17.55
CA GLN A 239 -4.36 12.33 -16.48
C GLN A 239 -4.60 12.96 -15.09
N GLN A 240 -4.32 14.26 -14.94
CA GLN A 240 -4.60 15.00 -13.71
C GLN A 240 -6.10 15.10 -13.41
N PHE A 241 -6.92 15.36 -14.42
CA PHE A 241 -8.37 15.38 -14.27
C PHE A 241 -8.91 14.05 -13.70
N HIS A 242 -8.48 12.91 -14.25
CA HIS A 242 -8.93 11.61 -13.76
C HIS A 242 -8.42 11.27 -12.35
N LEU A 243 -7.19 11.65 -12.01
CA LEU A 243 -6.68 11.50 -10.63
C LEU A 243 -7.54 12.28 -9.63
N SER A 244 -7.84 13.54 -9.92
CA SER A 244 -8.68 14.37 -9.06
C SER A 244 -10.12 13.84 -9.00
N LEU A 245 -10.70 13.44 -10.13
CA LEU A 245 -12.08 12.96 -10.20
C LEU A 245 -12.26 11.66 -9.42
N ASP A 246 -11.32 10.72 -9.55
CA ASP A 246 -11.36 9.47 -8.82
C ASP A 246 -11.21 9.68 -7.31
N ALA A 247 -10.33 10.60 -6.90
CA ALA A 247 -10.17 10.98 -5.50
C ALA A 247 -11.44 11.60 -4.93
N GLU A 248 -12.13 12.47 -5.68
CA GLU A 248 -13.38 13.10 -5.25
C GLU A 248 -14.52 12.09 -5.14
N LYS A 249 -14.67 11.20 -6.14
CA LYS A 249 -15.77 10.22 -6.21
C LYS A 249 -15.50 8.94 -5.41
N GLY A 250 -14.28 8.75 -4.90
CA GLY A 250 -13.87 7.55 -4.19
C GLY A 250 -13.84 6.31 -5.09
N PHE A 251 -13.44 6.49 -6.36
CA PHE A 251 -13.25 5.36 -7.27
C PHE A 251 -12.02 4.53 -6.88
N ASP A 252 -12.08 3.24 -7.15
CA ASP A 252 -11.05 2.29 -6.75
C ASP A 252 -9.81 2.42 -7.67
N PRO A 253 -8.60 2.62 -7.11
CA PRO A 253 -7.36 2.74 -7.88
C PRO A 253 -6.82 1.39 -8.38
N ASP A 254 -7.47 0.26 -8.08
CA ASP A 254 -6.99 -1.06 -8.45
C ASP A 254 -6.82 -1.22 -9.98
N LEU A 255 -5.62 -1.60 -10.40
CA LEU A 255 -5.25 -1.76 -11.80
C LEU A 255 -6.05 -2.87 -12.50
N PHE A 256 -6.36 -3.97 -11.79
CA PHE A 256 -7.11 -5.07 -12.38
C PHE A 256 -8.57 -4.69 -12.60
N LEU A 257 -9.19 -3.99 -11.65
CA LEU A 257 -10.55 -3.50 -11.78
C LEU A 257 -10.66 -2.48 -12.90
N ASN A 258 -9.76 -1.48 -12.97
CA ASN A 258 -9.74 -0.52 -14.07
C ASN A 258 -9.45 -1.18 -15.42
N PHE A 259 -8.66 -2.27 -15.45
CA PHE A 259 -8.45 -3.06 -16.66
C PHE A 259 -9.71 -3.84 -17.09
N ILE A 260 -10.46 -4.40 -16.13
CA ILE A 260 -11.75 -5.05 -16.40
C ILE A 260 -12.73 -4.03 -16.99
N CYS A 261 -12.84 -2.84 -16.40
CA CYS A 261 -13.69 -1.78 -16.92
C CYS A 261 -13.23 -1.31 -18.31
N MET A 262 -11.94 -1.10 -18.54
CA MET A 262 -11.43 -0.81 -19.89
C MET A 262 -11.82 -1.90 -20.90
N SER A 263 -11.77 -3.17 -20.49
CA SER A 263 -12.14 -4.29 -21.35
C SER A 263 -13.64 -4.29 -21.67
N GLU A 264 -14.49 -3.82 -20.76
CA GLU A 264 -15.92 -3.62 -20.96
C GLU A 264 -16.16 -2.51 -21.99
N GLU A 265 -15.53 -1.34 -21.85
CA GLU A 265 -15.68 -0.23 -22.81
C GLU A 265 -15.18 -0.59 -24.21
N ILE A 266 -14.09 -1.35 -24.32
CA ILE A 266 -13.64 -1.90 -25.61
C ILE A 266 -14.70 -2.82 -26.23
N GLY A 267 -15.41 -3.58 -25.39
CA GLY A 267 -16.54 -4.41 -25.80
C GLY A 267 -17.75 -3.60 -26.28
N GLU A 268 -18.03 -2.47 -25.64
CA GLU A 268 -19.08 -1.53 -26.05
C GLU A 268 -18.76 -0.90 -27.42
N LEU A 269 -17.54 -0.38 -27.60
CA LEU A 269 -17.04 0.10 -28.89
C LEU A 269 -17.14 -0.97 -30.00
N ALA A 270 -16.75 -2.21 -29.69
CA ALA A 270 -16.83 -3.31 -30.64
C ALA A 270 -18.28 -3.58 -31.09
N ARG A 271 -19.27 -3.40 -30.20
CA ARG A 271 -20.68 -3.55 -30.54
C ARG A 271 -21.14 -2.46 -31.51
N VAL A 272 -20.77 -1.20 -31.26
CA VAL A 272 -21.09 -0.07 -32.15
C VAL A 272 -20.50 -0.29 -33.54
N LEU A 273 -19.22 -0.68 -33.61
CA LEU A 273 -18.54 -0.98 -34.88
C LEU A 273 -19.18 -2.15 -35.64
N LYS A 274 -19.64 -3.17 -34.91
CA LYS A 274 -20.37 -4.31 -35.51
C LYS A 274 -21.70 -3.86 -36.13
N VAL A 275 -22.46 -3.01 -35.44
CA VAL A 275 -23.74 -2.48 -35.96
C VAL A 275 -23.49 -1.63 -37.21
N MET A 276 -22.50 -0.73 -37.16
CA MET A 276 -22.08 0.09 -38.30
C MET A 276 -21.69 -0.79 -39.50
N TRP A 277 -20.93 -1.86 -39.28
CA TRP A 277 -20.53 -2.79 -40.34
C TRP A 277 -21.72 -3.51 -40.98
N ILE A 278 -22.69 -3.96 -40.17
CA ILE A 278 -23.93 -4.57 -40.68
C ILE A 278 -24.70 -3.57 -41.56
N GLN A 279 -24.81 -2.32 -41.12
CA GLN A 279 -25.48 -1.28 -41.90
C GLN A 279 -24.77 -0.99 -43.22
N MET A 280 -23.44 -0.85 -43.20
CA MET A 280 -22.65 -0.61 -44.41
C MET A 280 -22.90 -1.71 -45.46
N ASN A 281 -22.93 -2.97 -45.05
CA ASN A 281 -23.24 -4.09 -45.93
C ASN A 281 -24.68 -4.03 -46.49
N ARG A 282 -25.63 -3.53 -45.71
CA ARG A 282 -27.02 -3.33 -46.16
C ARG A 282 -27.09 -2.22 -47.22
N LEU A 283 -26.48 -1.07 -46.98
CA LEU A 283 -26.44 0.05 -47.93
C LEU A 283 -25.79 -0.34 -49.25
N GLN A 284 -24.73 -1.16 -49.22
CA GLN A 284 -24.12 -1.71 -50.43
C GLN A 284 -25.07 -2.62 -51.22
N LYS A 285 -25.85 -3.46 -50.52
CA LYS A 285 -26.89 -4.28 -51.17
C LYS A 285 -28.02 -3.45 -51.76
N GLU A 286 -28.28 -2.27 -51.21
CA GLU A 286 -29.24 -1.30 -51.71
C GLU A 286 -28.68 -0.45 -52.88
N GLY A 287 -27.46 -0.74 -53.34
CA GLY A 287 -26.88 -0.17 -54.56
C GLY A 287 -25.93 1.01 -54.33
N ARG A 288 -25.59 1.34 -53.08
CA ARG A 288 -24.55 2.34 -52.75
C ARG A 288 -23.17 1.79 -53.08
N SER A 289 -22.25 2.67 -53.49
CA SER A 289 -20.83 2.31 -53.57
C SER A 289 -20.26 2.02 -52.18
N THR A 290 -19.10 1.36 -52.12
CA THR A 290 -18.44 1.03 -50.84
C THR A 290 -18.10 2.27 -50.03
N GLU A 291 -17.70 3.35 -50.70
CA GLU A 291 -17.30 4.61 -50.07
C GLU A 291 -18.50 5.38 -49.54
N GLU A 292 -19.56 5.53 -50.33
CA GLU A 292 -20.82 6.16 -49.90
C GLU A 292 -21.47 5.41 -48.73
N ALA A 293 -21.50 4.07 -48.79
CA ALA A 293 -22.04 3.25 -47.71
C ALA A 293 -21.24 3.40 -46.40
N ARG A 294 -19.92 3.53 -46.49
CA ARG A 294 -19.05 3.75 -45.33
C ARG A 294 -19.26 5.13 -44.74
N GLU A 295 -19.30 6.15 -45.56
CA GLU A 295 -19.48 7.54 -45.12
C GLU A 295 -20.84 7.74 -44.46
N GLU A 296 -21.91 7.22 -45.07
CA GLU A 296 -23.27 7.26 -44.51
C GLU A 296 -23.35 6.50 -43.18
N ALA A 297 -22.89 5.25 -43.10
CA ALA A 297 -22.91 4.47 -41.86
C ALA A 297 -22.06 5.12 -40.75
N LEU A 298 -20.88 5.64 -41.09
CA LEU A 298 -20.00 6.34 -40.16
C LEU A 298 -20.65 7.62 -39.64
N SER A 299 -21.32 8.40 -40.50
CA SER A 299 -22.02 9.62 -40.07
C SER A 299 -23.11 9.33 -39.04
N GLN A 300 -23.82 8.21 -39.20
CA GLN A 300 -24.93 7.83 -38.31
C GLN A 300 -24.45 7.26 -36.97
N HIS A 301 -23.28 6.62 -36.94
CA HIS A 301 -22.71 6.02 -35.72
C HIS A 301 -21.60 6.89 -35.09
N ARG A 302 -21.28 8.06 -35.67
CA ARG A 302 -20.14 8.89 -35.26
C ARG A 302 -20.19 9.25 -33.78
N GLN A 303 -21.36 9.67 -33.30
CA GLN A 303 -21.51 10.09 -31.90
C GLN A 303 -21.25 8.94 -30.94
N GLN A 304 -21.85 7.77 -31.18
CA GLN A 304 -21.62 6.58 -30.37
C GLN A 304 -20.15 6.18 -30.39
N ILE A 305 -19.51 6.17 -31.56
CA ILE A 305 -18.07 5.89 -31.67
C ILE A 305 -17.25 6.89 -30.85
N GLN A 306 -17.62 8.17 -30.84
CA GLN A 306 -16.93 9.20 -30.05
C GLN A 306 -17.07 8.96 -28.55
N GLU A 307 -18.28 8.64 -28.08
CA GLU A 307 -18.57 8.33 -26.68
C GLU A 307 -17.74 7.12 -26.21
N GLU A 308 -17.84 6.00 -26.92
CA GLU A 308 -17.13 4.77 -26.56
C GLU A 308 -15.59 4.91 -26.62
N LEU A 309 -15.08 5.70 -27.57
CA LEU A 309 -13.65 6.02 -27.65
C LEU A 309 -13.19 6.90 -26.48
N ALA A 310 -14.03 7.83 -26.03
CA ALA A 310 -13.74 8.67 -24.87
C ALA A 310 -13.70 7.83 -23.59
N ASP A 311 -14.62 6.88 -23.42
CA ASP A 311 -14.65 5.97 -22.28
C ASP A 311 -13.44 5.02 -22.28
N CYS A 312 -13.08 4.47 -23.45
CA CYS A 312 -11.84 3.71 -23.60
C CYS A 312 -10.60 4.54 -23.21
N LEU A 313 -10.54 5.80 -23.64
CA LEU A 313 -9.45 6.71 -23.31
C LEU A 313 -9.42 7.02 -21.82
N ALA A 314 -10.56 7.25 -21.19
CA ALA A 314 -10.67 7.50 -19.76
C ALA A 314 -10.02 6.37 -18.96
N TYR A 315 -10.39 5.10 -19.22
CA TYR A 315 -9.77 3.99 -18.50
C TYR A 315 -8.30 3.75 -18.87
N LEU A 316 -7.87 4.05 -20.09
CA LEU A 316 -6.45 4.03 -20.45
C LEU A 316 -5.65 5.06 -19.65
N LEU A 317 -6.19 6.27 -19.48
CA LEU A 317 -5.59 7.33 -18.66
C LEU A 317 -5.53 6.91 -17.19
N LYS A 318 -6.62 6.35 -16.65
CA LYS A 318 -6.66 5.81 -15.29
C LYS A 318 -5.64 4.70 -15.06
N LEU A 319 -5.56 3.73 -15.98
CA LEU A 319 -4.54 2.67 -15.93
C LEU A 319 -3.12 3.23 -15.96
N SER A 320 -2.88 4.24 -16.79
CA SER A 320 -1.57 4.91 -16.89
C SER A 320 -1.22 5.62 -15.57
N ASN A 321 -2.18 6.34 -14.98
CA ASN A 321 -2.03 7.00 -13.69
C ASN A 321 -1.70 6.00 -12.57
N TYR A 322 -2.49 4.95 -12.42
CA TYR A 322 -2.30 3.96 -11.36
C TYR A 322 -1.11 3.03 -11.59
N ALA A 323 -0.59 2.97 -12.81
CA ALA A 323 0.68 2.31 -13.13
C ALA A 323 1.90 3.22 -12.95
N GLY A 324 1.72 4.51 -12.60
CA GLY A 324 2.80 5.48 -12.46
C GLY A 324 3.44 5.87 -13.80
N VAL A 325 2.66 5.87 -14.88
CA VAL A 325 3.11 6.16 -16.24
C VAL A 325 2.59 7.51 -16.70
N ASP A 326 3.50 8.44 -17.00
CA ASP A 326 3.21 9.59 -17.87
C ASP A 326 3.00 9.07 -19.30
N LEU A 327 1.73 9.06 -19.73
CA LEU A 327 1.34 8.44 -20.99
C LEU A 327 1.87 9.22 -22.19
N GLU A 328 1.96 10.55 -22.10
CA GLU A 328 2.45 11.39 -23.18
C GLU A 328 3.94 11.15 -23.41
N SER A 329 4.73 11.22 -22.34
CA SER A 329 6.17 10.99 -22.39
C SER A 329 6.48 9.57 -22.89
N ALA A 330 5.77 8.55 -22.36
CA ALA A 330 5.94 7.17 -22.79
C ALA A 330 5.58 6.97 -24.27
N TYR A 331 4.51 7.61 -24.74
CA TYR A 331 4.09 7.56 -26.14
C TYR A 331 5.12 8.23 -27.05
N LEU A 332 5.57 9.45 -26.72
CA LEU A 332 6.55 10.21 -27.50
C LEU A 332 7.89 9.47 -27.58
N GLU A 333 8.38 8.93 -26.47
CA GLU A 333 9.60 8.11 -26.45
C GLU A 333 9.44 6.91 -27.39
N LYS A 334 8.35 6.14 -27.23
CA LYS A 334 8.11 4.95 -28.04
C LYS A 334 7.98 5.28 -29.54
N MET A 335 7.28 6.36 -29.88
CA MET A 335 7.10 6.79 -31.27
C MET A 335 8.40 7.32 -31.87
N SER A 336 9.24 8.00 -31.10
CA SER A 336 10.56 8.44 -31.57
C SER A 336 11.44 7.24 -31.96
N ILE A 337 11.36 6.14 -31.20
CA ILE A 337 12.04 4.89 -31.52
C ILE A 337 11.43 4.27 -32.79
N ASN A 338 10.10 4.21 -32.89
CA ASN A 338 9.41 3.62 -34.04
C ASN A 338 9.65 4.38 -35.35
N ALA A 339 9.77 5.71 -35.28
CA ALA A 339 10.06 6.56 -36.43
C ALA A 339 11.45 6.31 -37.03
N ARG A 340 12.40 5.81 -36.22
CA ARG A 340 13.75 5.46 -36.67
C ARG A 340 13.86 4.04 -37.24
N ARG A 341 12.80 3.21 -37.13
CA ARG A 341 12.79 1.84 -37.66
C ARG A 341 12.50 1.84 -39.16
N ARG A 342 13.13 0.91 -39.89
CA ARG A 342 12.75 0.63 -41.28
C ARG A 342 11.55 -0.32 -41.30
N TRP A 343 10.54 0.06 -42.06
CA TRP A 343 9.32 -0.70 -42.25
C TRP A 343 9.24 -1.21 -43.68
N LYS A 344 8.88 -2.48 -43.86
CA LYS A 344 8.53 -3.08 -45.16
C LYS A 344 7.26 -3.91 -44.99
N ASP A 345 6.24 -3.63 -45.79
CA ASP A 345 4.93 -4.31 -45.74
C ASP A 345 4.32 -4.39 -44.33
N GLY A 346 4.44 -3.31 -43.55
CA GLY A 346 3.91 -3.23 -42.18
C GLY A 346 4.71 -3.99 -41.11
N ARG A 347 5.90 -4.51 -41.44
CA ARG A 347 6.79 -5.22 -40.51
C ARG A 347 8.12 -4.50 -40.34
N ILE A 348 8.69 -4.60 -39.14
CA ILE A 348 10.01 -4.06 -38.81
C ILE A 348 11.08 -4.96 -39.45
N VAL A 349 11.94 -4.36 -40.28
CA VAL A 349 13.09 -5.05 -40.86
C VAL A 349 14.29 -4.81 -39.93
N LYS A 350 14.90 -5.88 -39.38
CA LYS A 350 16.17 -5.76 -38.65
C LYS A 350 17.28 -5.52 -39.67
N GLU A 351 18.20 -4.58 -39.40
CA GLU A 351 19.44 -4.48 -40.17
C GLU A 351 20.22 -5.79 -39.96
N GLU A 352 20.54 -6.47 -41.07
CA GLU A 352 21.45 -7.60 -41.09
C GLU A 352 22.87 -7.06 -40.90
N ASP A 353 23.64 -7.66 -39.97
CA ASP A 353 25.10 -7.50 -39.85
C ASP A 353 25.83 -8.13 -41.04
#